data_AF-A9F2H7-F1
#
_entry.id   AF-A9F2H7-F1
#
_cell.length_a   1.000
_cell.length_b   1.000
_cell.length_c   1.000
_cell.angle_alpha   90.00
_cell.angle_beta   90.00
_cell.angle_gamma   90.00
#
_symmetry.space_group_name_H-M   'P 1'
#
loop_
_entity.id
_entity.type
_entity.pdbx_description
1 polymer ?
#
loop_
_entity_poly.entity_id
_entity_poly.type
_entity_poly.pdbx_seq_one_letter_code
_entity_poly.pdbx_strand_id
1 'polypeptide(L)'
;MRRCSSLLLTLLCVPLPGLALAVGCGQTVIVDDPSADGGGGGEAGAPPVPTGGGGGSDPGRDPLEEYEDPGCPDTGPPVTDFACDPYDQSSGSCAPGEGCFIYVLYPDEPCGQEIYGAYCAPAGPGRQGDPCSGGSQCGAGFACVVTGSGTQCVELCALSGDDNCDPGFVCEPIDVAGMGGCL
;
A
#
# COMPACT_ATOMS: atom_id res chain seq x y z
N MET A 1 25.37 -6.11 -61.10
CA MET A 1 26.75 -6.46 -60.68
C MET A 1 27.00 -5.67 -59.39
N ARG A 2 27.26 -6.19 -58.18
CA ARG A 2 27.82 -7.45 -57.66
C ARG A 2 27.04 -7.88 -56.38
N ARG A 3 27.06 -9.19 -56.12
CA ARG A 3 26.58 -9.91 -54.93
C ARG A 3 27.71 -10.08 -53.90
N CYS A 4 27.35 -10.29 -52.62
CA CYS A 4 27.94 -11.26 -51.63
C CYS A 4 27.34 -10.91 -50.24
N SER A 5 26.40 -11.67 -49.65
CA SER A 5 26.46 -13.01 -49.03
C SER A 5 27.35 -13.12 -47.78
N SER A 6 26.71 -13.34 -46.62
CA SER A 6 27.07 -14.21 -45.46
C SER A 6 26.16 -13.78 -44.30
N LEU A 7 25.11 -14.45 -43.81
CA LEU A 7 24.77 -15.86 -43.54
C LEU A 7 25.76 -16.61 -42.63
N LEU A 8 25.25 -16.86 -41.40
CA LEU A 8 25.55 -17.86 -40.39
C LEU A 8 26.95 -17.92 -39.74
N LEU A 9 26.96 -17.73 -38.42
CA LEU A 9 27.61 -18.67 -37.51
C LEU A 9 26.82 -18.78 -36.20
N THR A 10 26.05 -19.87 -36.08
CA THR A 10 25.58 -20.45 -34.83
C THR A 10 26.70 -21.31 -34.24
N LEU A 11 26.94 -21.27 -32.91
CA LEU A 11 27.15 -22.46 -32.07
C LEU A 11 27.42 -22.14 -30.59
N LEU A 12 26.55 -22.71 -29.74
CA LEU A 12 26.76 -23.35 -28.43
C LEU A 12 27.50 -22.64 -27.27
N CYS A 13 26.78 -22.47 -26.15
CA CYS A 13 27.16 -23.04 -24.85
C CYS A 13 25.93 -23.16 -23.93
N VAL A 14 25.56 -24.39 -23.57
CA VAL A 14 24.57 -24.78 -22.55
C VAL A 14 25.36 -25.34 -21.35
N PRO A 15 25.09 -24.91 -20.10
CA PRO A 15 24.50 -25.79 -19.06
C PRO A 15 23.59 -24.97 -18.09
N LEU A 16 22.69 -25.45 -17.23
CA LEU A 16 22.25 -26.74 -16.67
C LEU A 16 20.91 -26.42 -15.94
N PRO A 17 19.84 -27.23 -16.03
CA PRO A 17 18.67 -27.06 -15.18
C PRO A 17 18.97 -27.59 -13.76
N GLY A 18 19.18 -26.68 -12.82
CA GLY A 18 19.30 -26.98 -11.40
C GLY A 18 17.93 -27.26 -10.79
N LEU A 19 17.72 -28.51 -10.39
CA LEU A 19 16.70 -28.95 -9.44
C LEU A 19 16.79 -28.10 -8.15
N ALA A 20 15.84 -27.21 -7.93
CA ALA A 20 15.53 -26.69 -6.60
C ALA A 20 14.31 -27.45 -6.07
N LEU A 21 14.57 -28.22 -5.01
CA LEU A 21 13.62 -29.02 -4.27
C LEU A 21 12.51 -28.15 -3.68
N ALA A 22 11.29 -28.68 -3.76
CA ALA A 22 10.15 -28.20 -3.00
C ALA A 22 10.49 -28.11 -1.51
N VAL A 23 10.37 -26.91 -0.94
CA VAL A 23 10.13 -26.71 0.48
C VAL A 23 8.75 -26.09 0.59
N GLY A 24 7.76 -26.96 0.77
CA GLY A 24 6.40 -26.56 1.09
C GLY A 24 6.36 -26.06 2.53
N CYS A 25 6.05 -24.77 2.70
CA CYS A 25 5.43 -24.27 3.93
C CYS A 25 3.92 -24.30 3.72
N GLY A 26 3.34 -25.51 3.72
CA GLY A 26 1.90 -25.68 3.86
C GLY A 26 1.50 -25.32 5.28
N GLN A 27 1.17 -24.05 5.52
CA GLN A 27 0.41 -23.65 6.69
C GLN A 27 -1.06 -23.86 6.34
N THR A 28 -1.58 -25.04 6.68
CA THR A 28 -3.03 -25.29 6.69
C THR A 28 -3.64 -24.39 7.75
N VAL A 29 -4.26 -23.29 7.34
CA VAL A 29 -5.18 -22.53 8.20
C VAL A 29 -6.43 -23.40 8.35
N ILE A 30 -6.56 -24.02 9.51
CA ILE A 30 -7.80 -24.67 9.92
C ILE A 30 -8.75 -23.51 10.24
N VAL A 31 -9.64 -23.20 9.30
CA VAL A 31 -10.80 -22.35 9.55
C VAL A 31 -11.86 -23.26 10.15
N ASP A 32 -11.95 -23.28 11.48
CA ASP A 32 -13.17 -23.71 12.15
C ASP A 32 -14.21 -22.59 11.92
N ASP A 33 -15.01 -22.73 10.87
CA ASP A 33 -16.31 -22.07 10.81
C ASP A 33 -17.36 -23.12 11.20
N PRO A 34 -18.12 -22.85 12.27
CA PRO A 34 -19.53 -22.69 11.96
C PRO A 34 -20.18 -21.56 12.75
N SER A 35 -20.69 -20.60 11.98
CA SER A 35 -22.03 -20.00 12.08
C SER A 35 -22.04 -18.49 12.32
N ALA A 36 -22.61 -17.83 11.32
CA ALA A 36 -23.17 -16.49 11.32
C ALA A 36 -23.91 -16.12 12.62
N ASP A 37 -23.67 -14.91 13.11
CA ASP A 37 -24.71 -13.89 13.37
C ASP A 37 -24.09 -12.61 13.97
N GLY A 38 -24.47 -11.46 13.42
CA GLY A 38 -24.62 -10.22 14.20
C GLY A 38 -23.37 -9.35 14.41
N GLY A 39 -23.50 -8.07 14.04
CA GLY A 39 -22.48 -7.05 14.26
C GLY A 39 -22.13 -6.81 15.72
N GLY A 40 -20.91 -6.30 15.93
CA GLY A 40 -20.42 -5.78 17.20
C GLY A 40 -19.28 -4.83 16.91
N GLY A 41 -19.42 -3.58 17.34
CA GLY A 41 -18.36 -2.59 17.28
C GLY A 41 -17.12 -3.07 18.02
N GLY A 42 -15.96 -2.53 17.64
CA GLY A 42 -14.70 -2.81 18.31
C GLY A 42 -14.73 -2.31 19.76
N GLU A 43 -15.14 -3.18 20.68
CA GLU A 43 -14.81 -3.04 22.09
C GLU A 43 -13.31 -3.36 22.22
N ALA A 44 -12.49 -2.31 22.37
CA ALA A 44 -11.15 -2.47 22.92
C ALA A 44 -11.31 -3.12 24.31
N GLY A 45 -10.97 -4.41 24.39
CA GLY A 45 -11.15 -5.20 25.60
C GLY A 45 -10.42 -4.56 26.76
N ALA A 46 -11.16 -4.16 27.80
CA ALA A 46 -10.57 -3.87 29.09
C ALA A 46 -9.82 -5.13 29.57
N PRO A 47 -8.55 -5.03 30.02
CA PRO A 47 -7.83 -6.18 30.52
C PRO A 47 -8.59 -6.77 31.73
N PRO A 48 -8.61 -8.10 31.88
CA PRO A 48 -9.27 -8.73 33.02
C PRO A 48 -8.62 -8.25 34.32
N VAL A 49 -9.44 -7.69 35.22
CA VAL A 49 -9.04 -7.37 36.60
C VAL A 49 -8.48 -8.64 37.26
N PRO A 50 -7.20 -8.66 37.68
CA PRO A 50 -6.63 -9.85 38.30
C PRO A 50 -7.19 -9.99 39.71
N THR A 51 -8.11 -10.93 39.86
CA THR A 51 -8.57 -11.39 41.18
C THR A 51 -7.50 -12.31 41.77
N GLY A 52 -6.66 -11.75 42.64
CA GLY A 52 -6.05 -12.45 43.76
C GLY A 52 -4.86 -13.40 43.51
N GLY A 53 -3.70 -12.99 44.02
CA GLY A 53 -2.89 -13.80 44.94
C GLY A 53 -2.06 -14.96 44.37
N GLY A 54 -0.76 -14.71 44.19
CA GLY A 54 0.24 -15.77 44.06
C GLY A 54 1.63 -15.19 43.84
N GLY A 55 2.51 -15.31 44.83
CA GLY A 55 3.86 -14.75 44.79
C GLY A 55 4.66 -15.24 43.59
N GLY A 56 5.09 -14.29 42.76
CA GLY A 56 6.01 -14.47 41.66
C GLY A 56 6.84 -13.21 41.54
N SER A 57 8.15 -13.36 41.45
CA SER A 57 9.14 -12.30 41.38
C SER A 57 8.73 -11.18 40.43
N ASP A 58 8.81 -9.94 40.92
CA ASP A 58 8.64 -8.68 40.20
C ASP A 58 9.40 -8.72 38.85
N PRO A 59 8.70 -8.93 37.71
CA PRO A 59 9.34 -8.80 36.41
C PRO A 59 9.56 -7.30 36.25
N GLY A 60 10.81 -6.88 36.48
CA GLY A 60 11.19 -5.48 36.59
C GLY A 60 10.48 -4.59 35.57
N ARG A 61 10.04 -3.42 36.07
CA ARG A 61 9.38 -2.30 35.38
C ARG A 61 9.51 -2.39 33.85
N ASP A 62 8.37 -2.59 33.20
CA ASP A 62 8.25 -2.60 31.75
C ASP A 62 9.07 -1.42 31.16
N PRO A 63 10.06 -1.67 30.28
CA PRO A 63 10.95 -0.62 29.78
C PRO A 63 10.25 0.37 28.85
N LEU A 64 8.98 0.15 28.53
CA LEU A 64 8.16 1.06 27.75
C LEU A 64 7.20 1.78 28.70
N GLU A 65 7.25 3.11 28.70
CA GLU A 65 6.22 3.92 29.36
C GLU A 65 4.85 3.54 28.76
N GLU A 66 3.89 3.23 29.63
CA GLU A 66 2.53 2.93 29.20
C GLU A 66 1.97 4.15 28.46
N TYR A 67 1.53 3.95 27.23
CA TYR A 67 0.95 5.03 26.43
C TYR A 67 -0.30 5.57 27.12
N GLU A 68 -0.22 6.80 27.62
CA GLU A 68 -1.39 7.53 28.11
C GLU A 68 -2.08 8.23 26.92
N ASP A 69 -3.29 7.76 26.58
CA ASP A 69 -4.12 8.40 25.58
C ASP A 69 -4.41 9.86 26.00
N PRO A 70 -4.07 10.87 25.17
CA PRO A 70 -4.32 12.28 25.46
C PRO A 70 -5.81 12.65 25.59
N GLY A 71 -6.72 11.70 25.35
CA GLY A 71 -8.16 11.90 25.45
C GLY A 71 -8.70 12.69 24.28
N CYS A 72 -8.17 12.42 23.08
CA CYS A 72 -8.70 13.03 21.86
C CYS A 72 -10.17 12.61 21.69
N PRO A 73 -11.09 13.55 21.42
CA PRO A 73 -12.46 13.19 21.10
C PRO A 73 -12.49 12.41 19.79
N ASP A 74 -13.52 11.56 19.60
CA ASP A 74 -13.75 10.89 18.32
C ASP A 74 -13.78 11.94 17.20
N THR A 75 -12.73 11.92 16.39
CA THR A 75 -12.65 12.69 15.16
C THR A 75 -13.57 12.02 14.16
N GLY A 76 -14.37 12.83 13.47
CA GLY A 76 -15.38 12.34 12.52
C GLY A 76 -14.76 11.60 11.32
N PRO A 77 -15.53 11.39 10.23
CA PRO A 77 -14.96 10.84 9.02
C PRO A 77 -13.82 11.75 8.49
N PRO A 78 -12.82 11.19 7.80
CA PRO A 78 -11.70 11.97 7.26
C PRO A 78 -12.15 13.14 6.39
N VAL A 79 -11.36 14.21 6.41
CA VAL A 79 -11.60 15.39 5.57
C VAL A 79 -11.02 15.13 4.19
N THR A 80 -11.79 15.44 3.14
CA THR A 80 -11.40 15.23 1.75
C THR A 80 -11.35 16.51 0.92
N ASP A 81 -10.32 16.70 0.08
CA ASP A 81 -10.17 17.84 -0.83
C ASP A 81 -9.63 17.40 -2.22
N PHE A 82 -10.54 16.93 -3.08
CA PHE A 82 -10.23 16.44 -4.42
C PHE A 82 -10.50 17.51 -5.48
N ALA A 83 -9.44 18.13 -6.01
CA ALA A 83 -9.54 19.06 -7.14
C ALA A 83 -9.68 18.35 -8.50
N CYS A 84 -9.36 17.06 -8.56
CA CYS A 84 -9.40 16.20 -9.73
C CYS A 84 -9.64 14.75 -9.31
N ASP A 85 -10.03 13.89 -10.25
CA ASP A 85 -10.20 12.45 -10.02
C ASP A 85 -8.87 11.71 -10.27
N PRO A 86 -8.24 11.11 -9.24
CA PRO A 86 -6.98 10.39 -9.41
C PRO A 86 -7.13 9.05 -10.15
N TYR A 87 -8.34 8.50 -10.27
CA TYR A 87 -8.58 7.28 -11.04
C TYR A 87 -8.90 7.56 -12.52
N ASP A 88 -9.32 8.79 -12.86
CA ASP A 88 -9.55 9.23 -14.23
C ASP A 88 -8.65 10.39 -14.64
N GLN A 89 -7.43 10.01 -15.08
CA GLN A 89 -6.42 10.92 -15.62
C GLN A 89 -6.84 11.56 -16.96
N SER A 90 -7.94 11.09 -17.57
CA SER A 90 -8.46 11.59 -18.85
C SER A 90 -9.68 12.49 -18.70
N SER A 91 -10.17 12.71 -17.47
CA SER A 91 -11.34 13.54 -17.16
C SER A 91 -11.26 14.97 -17.66
N GLY A 92 -10.05 15.46 -17.97
CA GLY A 92 -9.81 16.86 -18.38
C GLY A 92 -9.78 17.83 -17.19
N SER A 93 -9.74 17.32 -15.96
CA SER A 93 -9.65 18.12 -14.74
C SER A 93 -8.30 18.83 -14.60
N CYS A 94 -7.24 18.26 -15.17
CA CYS A 94 -5.88 18.82 -15.16
C CYS A 94 -5.46 19.36 -16.53
N ALA A 95 -4.49 20.28 -16.55
CA ALA A 95 -4.01 20.88 -17.79
C ALA A 95 -3.23 19.86 -18.66
N PRO A 96 -3.06 20.11 -19.97
CA PRO A 96 -2.27 19.22 -20.81
C PRO A 96 -0.84 19.02 -20.30
N GLY A 97 -0.44 17.77 -20.08
CA GLY A 97 0.87 17.40 -19.52
C GLY A 97 0.91 17.27 -17.99
N GLU A 98 -0.21 17.55 -17.32
CA GLU A 98 -0.38 17.31 -15.89
C GLU A 98 -1.10 15.99 -15.63
N GLY A 99 -0.89 15.45 -14.43
CA GLY A 99 -1.64 14.34 -13.86
C GLY A 99 -2.33 14.77 -12.57
N CYS A 100 -3.35 14.01 -12.18
CA CYS A 100 -4.01 14.15 -10.89
C CYS A 100 -3.30 13.26 -9.87
N PHE A 101 -2.70 13.87 -8.86
CA PHE A 101 -1.90 13.20 -7.83
C PHE A 101 -2.56 13.31 -6.47
N ILE A 102 -2.60 12.20 -5.74
CA ILE A 102 -3.12 12.15 -4.38
C ILE A 102 -2.14 12.76 -3.40
N TYR A 103 -2.65 13.27 -2.28
CA TYR A 103 -1.85 13.74 -1.16
C TYR A 103 -2.53 13.46 0.18
N VAL A 104 -1.70 13.41 1.22
CA VAL A 104 -2.10 13.43 2.62
C VAL A 104 -1.49 14.68 3.24
N LEU A 105 -2.32 15.52 3.84
CA LEU A 105 -1.87 16.59 4.71
C LEU A 105 -2.06 16.15 6.16
N TYR A 106 -0.94 15.87 6.82
CA TYR A 106 -0.91 15.52 8.23
C TYR A 106 -1.13 16.76 9.11
N PRO A 107 -1.95 16.66 10.16
CA PRO A 107 -2.18 17.77 11.08
C PRO A 107 -0.96 18.08 11.96
N ASP A 108 -0.81 19.33 12.37
CA ASP A 108 0.21 19.74 13.33
C ASP A 108 -0.25 19.51 14.79
N GLU A 109 -1.57 19.54 15.04
CA GLU A 109 -2.14 19.30 16.35
C GLU A 109 -2.30 17.80 16.66
N PRO A 110 -2.10 17.37 17.93
CA PRO A 110 -2.15 15.96 18.32
C PRO A 110 -3.53 15.30 18.14
N CYS A 111 -4.60 16.08 18.10
CA CYS A 111 -5.97 15.61 17.82
C CYS A 111 -6.50 16.16 16.48
N GLY A 112 -5.62 16.68 15.62
CA GLY A 112 -6.03 17.11 14.28
C GLY A 112 -6.40 15.91 13.42
N GLN A 113 -7.08 16.18 12.31
CA GLN A 113 -7.46 15.15 11.33
C GLN A 113 -6.60 15.29 10.08
N GLU A 114 -6.21 14.15 9.51
CA GLU A 114 -5.58 14.12 8.19
C GLU A 114 -6.58 14.59 7.13
N ILE A 115 -6.05 15.33 6.15
CA ILE A 115 -6.80 15.72 4.95
C ILE A 115 -6.27 14.91 3.79
N TYR A 116 -7.15 14.15 3.16
CA TYR A 116 -6.86 13.39 1.94
C TYR A 116 -7.35 14.17 0.73
N GLY A 117 -6.56 14.24 -0.33
CA GLY A 117 -7.00 14.99 -1.50
C GLY A 117 -6.28 14.59 -2.76
N ALA A 118 -6.59 15.31 -3.84
CA ALA A 118 -5.83 15.23 -5.08
C ALA A 118 -5.68 16.60 -5.74
N TYR A 119 -4.55 16.81 -6.40
CA TYR A 119 -4.19 18.05 -7.07
C TYR A 119 -3.55 17.78 -8.43
N CYS A 120 -3.67 18.76 -9.32
CA CYS A 120 -3.02 18.70 -10.63
C CYS A 120 -1.55 19.16 -10.53
N ALA A 121 -0.65 18.37 -11.10
CA ALA A 121 0.76 18.72 -11.22
C ALA A 121 1.37 18.13 -12.49
N PRO A 122 2.52 18.63 -12.97
CA PRO A 122 3.21 18.03 -14.11
C PRO A 122 3.48 16.54 -13.91
N ALA A 123 3.12 15.71 -14.89
CA ALA A 123 3.33 14.28 -14.80
C ALA A 123 4.80 13.90 -14.94
N GLY A 124 5.29 13.04 -14.05
CA GLY A 124 6.64 12.49 -14.11
C GLY A 124 6.79 11.39 -15.16
N PRO A 125 8.02 10.92 -15.41
CA PRO A 125 8.27 9.84 -16.37
C PRO A 125 8.11 8.42 -15.78
N GLY A 126 8.05 8.28 -14.44
CA GLY A 126 8.06 7.00 -13.75
C GLY A 126 6.80 6.15 -13.99
N ARG A 127 6.97 4.83 -13.95
CA ARG A 127 5.95 3.81 -14.21
C ARG A 127 5.91 2.79 -13.07
N GLN A 128 4.99 1.83 -13.14
CA GLN A 128 4.87 0.73 -12.18
C GLN A 128 6.24 0.12 -11.81
N GLY A 129 6.58 0.16 -10.52
CA GLY A 129 7.81 -0.39 -9.95
C GLY A 129 9.06 0.48 -10.11
N ASP A 130 9.00 1.62 -10.81
CA ASP A 130 10.14 2.52 -10.92
C ASP A 130 10.45 3.18 -9.58
N PRO A 131 11.73 3.34 -9.20
CA PRO A 131 12.09 3.99 -7.94
C PRO A 131 11.70 5.48 -7.97
N CYS A 132 11.24 5.98 -6.83
CA CYS A 132 10.81 7.37 -6.70
C CYS A 132 11.21 7.96 -5.34
N SER A 133 11.29 9.28 -5.25
CA SER A 133 11.45 10.02 -3.97
C SER A 133 10.25 10.92 -3.65
N GLY A 134 9.21 10.87 -4.48
CA GLY A 134 7.97 11.64 -4.32
C GLY A 134 7.05 11.48 -5.54
N GLY A 135 5.79 11.86 -5.39
CA GLY A 135 4.74 11.65 -6.40
C GLY A 135 5.03 12.29 -7.77
N SER A 136 5.71 13.45 -7.80
CA SER A 136 6.05 14.13 -9.06
C SER A 136 7.05 13.40 -9.96
N GLN A 137 7.71 12.35 -9.45
CA GLN A 137 8.59 11.50 -10.25
C GLN A 137 7.82 10.40 -10.99
N CYS A 138 6.58 10.13 -10.54
CA CYS A 138 5.70 9.13 -11.12
C CYS A 138 4.81 9.75 -12.21
N GLY A 139 4.41 8.92 -13.17
CA GLY A 139 3.44 9.29 -14.18
C GLY A 139 2.06 9.59 -13.59
N ALA A 140 1.21 10.20 -14.40
CA ALA A 140 -0.20 10.39 -14.10
C ALA A 140 -0.86 9.05 -13.76
N GLY A 141 -1.63 8.99 -12.66
CA GLY A 141 -2.27 7.75 -12.18
C GLY A 141 -1.38 6.85 -11.31
N PHE A 142 -0.15 7.29 -11.01
CA PHE A 142 0.77 6.58 -10.13
C PHE A 142 1.06 7.37 -8.85
N ALA A 143 1.18 6.68 -7.73
CA ALA A 143 1.65 7.24 -6.46
C ALA A 143 3.02 6.68 -6.10
N CYS A 144 3.86 7.50 -5.47
CA CYS A 144 5.13 7.04 -4.92
C CYS A 144 4.89 6.49 -3.51
N VAL A 145 4.91 5.17 -3.34
CA VAL A 145 4.62 4.51 -2.06
C VAL A 145 5.87 3.85 -1.49
N VAL A 146 5.92 3.73 -0.16
CA VAL A 146 6.97 3.00 0.55
C VAL A 146 6.62 1.51 0.56
N THR A 147 7.57 0.66 0.19
CA THR A 147 7.43 -0.79 0.18
C THR A 147 8.58 -1.46 0.93
N GLY A 148 8.50 -2.78 1.11
CA GLY A 148 9.60 -3.56 1.69
C GLY A 148 10.92 -3.51 0.91
N SER A 149 10.90 -3.07 -0.35
CA SER A 149 12.09 -2.98 -1.22
C SER A 149 12.57 -1.54 -1.45
N GLY A 150 11.98 -0.55 -0.79
CA GLY A 150 12.21 0.88 -1.01
C GLY A 150 10.95 1.59 -1.50
N THR A 151 11.11 2.80 -2.04
CA THR A 151 10.00 3.59 -2.59
C THR A 151 9.84 3.37 -4.09
N GLN A 152 8.61 3.12 -4.54
CA GLN A 152 8.32 2.85 -5.95
C GLN A 152 7.02 3.50 -6.41
N CYS A 153 6.95 3.82 -7.70
CA CYS A 153 5.72 4.28 -8.34
C CYS A 153 4.75 3.09 -8.51
N VAL A 154 3.53 3.21 -7.99
CA VAL A 154 2.48 2.20 -8.11
C VAL A 154 1.24 2.79 -8.71
N GLU A 155 0.58 2.06 -9.60
CA GLU A 155 -0.69 2.42 -10.20
C GLU A 155 -1.77 2.47 -9.11
N LEU A 156 -2.59 3.52 -9.15
CA LEU A 156 -3.71 3.66 -8.23
C LEU A 156 -4.86 2.73 -8.61
N CYS A 157 -5.46 2.12 -7.61
CA CYS A 157 -6.61 1.24 -7.76
C CYS A 157 -7.67 1.55 -6.71
N ALA A 158 -8.93 1.29 -7.05
CA ALA A 158 -10.04 1.41 -6.11
C ALA A 158 -10.11 0.14 -5.25
N LEU A 159 -10.14 0.31 -3.92
CA LEU A 159 -10.25 -0.80 -2.97
C LEU A 159 -11.61 -1.53 -3.01
N SER A 160 -12.59 -0.95 -3.70
CA SER A 160 -13.92 -1.50 -3.86
C SER A 160 -14.32 -1.48 -5.34
N GLY A 161 -14.86 -2.60 -5.81
CA GLY A 161 -15.24 -2.76 -7.23
C GLY A 161 -14.18 -3.55 -7.99
N ASP A 162 -14.01 -3.22 -9.26
CA ASP A 162 -12.99 -3.83 -10.11
C ASP A 162 -11.63 -3.16 -9.83
N ASP A 163 -10.65 -3.92 -9.33
CA ASP A 163 -9.27 -3.46 -9.30
C ASP A 163 -8.71 -3.47 -10.72
N ASN A 164 -8.23 -2.32 -11.20
CA ASN A 164 -7.66 -2.19 -12.54
C ASN A 164 -6.17 -2.62 -12.59
N CYS A 165 -5.74 -3.46 -11.64
CA CYS A 165 -4.35 -3.83 -11.52
C CYS A 165 -3.93 -4.77 -12.65
N ASP A 166 -2.78 -4.49 -13.26
CA ASP A 166 -2.18 -5.37 -14.25
C ASP A 166 -1.96 -6.79 -13.67
N PRO A 167 -2.00 -7.86 -14.50
CA PRO A 167 -1.81 -9.22 -14.03
C PRO A 167 -0.50 -9.40 -13.25
N GLY A 168 -0.63 -9.84 -12.00
CA GLY A 168 0.51 -10.05 -11.10
C GLY A 168 0.61 -9.03 -9.97
N PHE A 169 -0.26 -8.02 -9.96
CA PHE A 169 -0.41 -7.09 -8.84
C PHE A 169 -1.76 -7.28 -8.14
N VAL A 170 -1.81 -6.93 -6.86
CA VAL A 170 -3.03 -6.91 -6.05
C VAL A 170 -3.30 -5.48 -5.60
N CYS A 171 -4.57 -5.07 -5.60
CA CYS A 171 -4.95 -3.77 -5.06
C CYS A 171 -4.91 -3.79 -3.53
N GLU A 172 -3.89 -3.16 -2.95
CA GLU A 172 -3.69 -3.07 -1.51
C GLU A 172 -3.90 -1.64 -1.02
N PRO A 173 -4.46 -1.44 0.18
CA PRO A 173 -4.66 -0.10 0.75
C PRO A 173 -3.34 0.65 0.92
N ILE A 174 -3.37 1.94 0.60
CA ILE A 174 -2.26 2.87 0.79
C ILE A 174 -2.62 3.94 1.83
N ASP A 175 -1.67 4.83 2.15
CA ASP A 175 -1.82 5.89 3.17
C ASP A 175 -2.92 6.94 2.87
N VAL A 176 -3.71 6.76 1.81
CA VAL A 176 -4.84 7.62 1.47
C VAL A 176 -6.13 6.82 1.66
N ALA A 177 -6.98 7.27 2.58
CA ALA A 177 -8.19 6.55 2.95
C ALA A 177 -9.08 6.25 1.73
N GLY A 178 -9.49 4.99 1.59
CA GLY A 178 -10.34 4.52 0.50
C GLY A 178 -9.63 4.33 -0.84
N MET A 179 -8.30 4.47 -0.88
CA MET A 179 -7.49 4.28 -2.09
C MET A 179 -6.49 3.15 -1.92
N GLY A 180 -6.19 2.48 -3.02
CA GLY A 180 -5.18 1.43 -3.08
C GLY A 180 -4.10 1.70 -4.12
N GLY A 181 -3.05 0.90 -4.03
CA GLY A 181 -1.98 0.80 -5.02
C GLY A 181 -1.83 -0.65 -5.48
N CYS A 182 -1.51 -0.83 -6.76
CA CYS A 182 -1.21 -2.15 -7.32
C CYS A 182 0.20 -2.59 -6.91
N LEU A 183 0.29 -3.61 -6.04
CA LEU A 183 1.53 -4.12 -5.43
C LEU A 183 1.79 -5.61 -5.69
#